data_AF-A0A1Y1WH66-F1
#
_entry.id   AF-A0A1Y1WH66-F1
#
_cell.length_a   1.000
_cell.length_b   1.000
_cell.length_c   1.000
_cell.angle_alpha   90.00
_cell.angle_beta   90.00
_cell.angle_gamma   90.00
#
_symmetry.space_group_name_H-M   'P 1'
#
loop_
_entity.id
_entity.type
_entity.pdbx_description
1 polymer ?
#
loop_
_entity_poly.entity_id
_entity_poly.type
_entity_poly.pdbx_seq_one_letter_code
_entity_poly.pdbx_strand_id
1 'polypeptide(L)'
;MDFLEQHKDAAPSLILHLFDSHFRFGSQEGVFLYNGPMRFFFDALNEGKIPVDLVDVLSDVHCRFYDGCLIVEVHDHRRTQYGGSTAAEAAEAERAVDMDESFWIYSWRVSGTAASWTAEDVLEIERLVLLAVEEPLDLAPDVQVSRISNAIRYIEYGHLVPRKQRKYNSAEVEAEQAAHEEKMRLLTFDGRPEPARLPAELQPCGAAG
;
A
#
# COMPACT_ATOMS: atom_id res chain seq x y z
N MET A 1 -20.76 0.63 10.34
CA MET A 1 -20.99 2.03 9.93
C MET A 1 -19.62 2.67 9.96
N ASP A 2 -19.20 3.31 8.86
CA ASP A 2 -17.86 3.86 8.74
C ASP A 2 -17.73 5.07 9.70
N PHE A 3 -16.77 5.05 10.62
CA PHE A 3 -16.65 6.05 11.71
C PHE A 3 -16.55 7.49 11.16
N LEU A 4 -15.81 7.66 10.06
CA LEU A 4 -15.69 8.93 9.35
C LEU A 4 -17.05 9.43 8.83
N GLU A 5 -17.96 8.52 8.48
CA GLU A 5 -19.29 8.91 8.02
C GLU A 5 -20.21 9.38 9.14
N GLN A 6 -19.95 8.98 10.38
CA GLN A 6 -20.69 9.45 11.52
C GLN A 6 -20.20 10.83 11.99
N HIS A 7 -18.96 11.19 11.67
CA HIS A 7 -18.28 12.39 12.14
C HIS A 7 -17.93 13.41 11.05
N LYS A 8 -18.61 13.38 9.89
CA LYS A 8 -18.38 14.28 8.74
C LYS A 8 -18.50 15.78 9.06
N ASP A 9 -19.35 16.13 10.03
CA ASP A 9 -19.59 17.51 10.45
C ASP A 9 -18.73 17.92 11.67
N ALA A 10 -17.89 17.02 12.16
CA ALA A 10 -17.06 17.25 13.34
C ALA A 10 -15.75 17.95 12.96
N ALA A 11 -15.29 18.89 13.80
CA ALA A 11 -14.04 19.59 13.54
C ALA A 11 -12.83 18.64 13.67
N PRO A 12 -11.84 18.72 12.78
CA PRO A 12 -10.68 17.84 12.82
C PRO A 12 -9.87 18.06 14.10
N SER A 13 -9.36 16.97 14.66
CA SER A 13 -8.57 16.97 15.89
C SER A 13 -7.13 17.42 15.63
N LEU A 14 -6.60 17.06 14.46
CA LEU A 14 -5.23 17.38 14.04
C LEU A 14 -5.22 17.67 12.55
N ILE A 15 -4.55 18.75 12.17
CA ILE A 15 -4.36 19.13 10.77
C ILE A 15 -2.91 18.87 10.40
N LEU A 16 -2.66 18.14 9.32
CA LEU A 16 -1.34 17.81 8.81
C LEU A 16 -1.16 18.42 7.42
N HIS A 17 -0.09 19.17 7.22
CA HIS A 17 0.26 19.71 5.90
C HIS A 17 1.57 19.09 5.40
N LEU A 18 1.52 18.47 4.22
CA LEU A 18 2.67 17.84 3.57
C LEU A 18 3.22 18.75 2.47
N PHE A 19 4.52 18.98 2.49
CA PHE A 19 5.28 19.64 1.42
C PHE A 19 6.31 18.67 0.84
N ASP A 20 7.04 19.08 -0.20
CA ASP A 20 7.98 18.17 -0.88
C ASP A 20 9.15 17.75 0.03
N SER A 21 9.69 18.69 0.79
CA SER A 21 10.86 18.47 1.65
C SER A 21 10.55 18.25 3.13
N HIS A 22 9.38 18.69 3.59
CA HIS A 22 9.01 18.75 5.00
C HIS A 22 7.50 18.64 5.18
N PHE A 23 7.06 18.42 6.42
CA PHE A 23 5.67 18.48 6.82
C PHE A 23 5.52 19.31 8.09
N ARG A 24 4.30 19.79 8.34
CA ARG A 24 3.96 20.57 9.53
C ARG A 24 2.62 20.14 10.10
N PHE A 25 2.47 20.28 11.40
CA PHE A 25 1.18 20.16 12.08
C PHE A 25 0.53 21.55 12.16
N GLY A 26 -0.78 21.64 11.95
CA GLY A 26 -1.52 22.90 12.01
C GLY A 26 -1.48 23.55 13.39
N SER A 27 -1.39 22.73 14.45
CA SER A 27 -1.37 23.21 15.84
C SER A 27 0.00 23.73 16.32
N GLN A 28 1.09 23.57 15.55
CA GLN A 28 2.44 23.96 15.96
C GLN A 28 3.24 24.61 14.82
N GLU A 29 3.99 25.68 15.12
CA GLU A 29 4.97 26.31 14.20
C GLU A 29 6.29 25.51 14.10
N GLY A 30 6.20 24.18 14.00
CA GLY A 30 7.34 23.29 13.83
C GLY A 30 7.43 22.74 12.41
N VAL A 31 8.61 22.82 11.80
CA VAL A 31 8.90 22.17 10.50
C VAL A 31 9.57 20.84 10.76
N PHE A 32 8.97 19.75 10.29
CA PHE A 32 9.46 18.39 10.47
C PHE A 32 9.95 17.81 9.14
N LEU A 33 11.10 17.14 9.17
CA LEU A 33 11.65 16.45 8.00
C LEU A 33 11.14 15.00 7.96
N TYR A 34 10.94 14.47 6.75
CA TYR A 34 10.52 13.08 6.55
C TYR A 34 11.51 12.04 7.11
N ASN A 35 12.81 12.37 7.11
CA ASN A 35 13.87 11.53 7.68
C ASN A 35 14.15 11.82 9.15
N GLY A 36 13.26 12.57 9.82
CA GLY A 36 13.42 12.98 11.20
C GLY A 36 12.90 11.96 12.22
N PRO A 37 12.95 12.31 13.52
CA PRO A 37 12.41 11.48 14.58
C PRO A 37 10.91 11.22 14.43
N MET A 38 10.17 12.13 13.77
CA MET A 38 8.73 12.00 13.53
C MET A 38 8.36 11.06 12.38
N ARG A 39 9.29 10.27 11.82
CA ARG A 39 8.99 9.32 10.76
C ARG A 39 7.97 8.26 11.19
N PHE A 40 8.05 7.78 12.45
CA PHE A 40 7.15 6.75 12.98
C PHE A 40 5.67 7.16 12.93
N PHE A 41 5.39 8.47 12.90
CA PHE A 41 4.03 8.99 12.81
C PHE A 41 3.32 8.53 11.52
N PHE A 42 4.04 8.44 10.39
CA PHE A 42 3.45 8.00 9.13
C PHE A 42 3.17 6.50 9.12
N ASP A 43 4.02 5.71 9.77
CA ASP A 43 3.80 4.27 9.91
C ASP A 43 2.53 4.03 10.73
N ALA A 44 2.39 4.75 11.85
CA ALA A 44 1.19 4.70 12.68
C ALA A 44 -0.08 5.24 11.98
N LEU A 45 0.04 6.31 11.20
CA LEU A 45 -1.07 6.85 10.39
C LEU A 45 -1.54 5.86 9.30
N ASN A 46 -0.61 5.09 8.73
CA ASN A 46 -0.93 4.04 7.77
C ASN A 46 -1.62 2.86 8.44
N GLU A 47 -1.15 2.48 9.64
CA GLU A 47 -1.76 1.45 10.48
C GLU A 47 -3.09 1.90 11.09
N GLY A 48 -3.39 3.20 11.06
CA GLY A 48 -4.59 3.76 11.69
C GLY A 48 -4.51 3.75 13.21
N LYS A 49 -3.31 3.81 13.79
CA LYS A 49 -3.06 3.82 15.24
C LYS A 49 -2.40 5.12 15.69
N ILE A 50 -2.75 5.62 16.87
CA ILE A 50 -2.07 6.78 17.46
C ILE A 50 -0.74 6.31 18.07
N PRO A 51 0.42 6.90 17.71
CA PRO A 51 1.69 6.56 18.35
C PRO A 51 1.66 6.83 19.85
N VAL A 52 2.04 5.84 20.65
CA VAL A 52 2.10 5.93 22.12
C VAL A 52 2.94 7.12 22.61
N ASP A 53 4.06 7.41 21.93
CA ASP A 53 4.98 8.48 22.28
C ASP A 53 4.38 9.89 22.10
N LEU A 54 3.31 10.03 21.30
CA LEU A 54 2.67 11.31 21.03
C LEU A 54 1.44 11.55 21.90
N VAL A 55 0.95 10.56 22.63
CA VAL A 55 -0.34 10.69 23.31
C VAL A 55 -0.28 11.68 24.47
N ASP A 56 0.82 11.69 25.22
CA ASP A 56 1.03 12.67 26.30
C ASP A 56 1.00 14.09 25.74
N VAL A 57 1.68 14.30 24.60
CA VAL A 57 1.73 15.60 23.92
C VAL A 57 0.36 16.00 23.37
N LEU A 58 -0.39 15.06 22.78
CA LEU A 58 -1.74 15.31 22.26
C LEU A 58 -2.72 15.68 23.39
N SER A 59 -2.54 15.09 24.57
CA SER A 59 -3.31 15.38 25.78
C SER A 59 -2.99 16.77 26.34
N ASP A 60 -1.71 17.13 26.38
CA ASP A 60 -1.23 18.44 26.83
C ASP A 60 -1.69 19.58 25.90
N VAL A 61 -1.77 19.32 24.59
CA VAL A 61 -2.23 20.29 23.58
C VAL A 61 -3.77 20.40 23.55
N HIS A 62 -4.47 19.62 24.37
CA HIS A 62 -5.94 19.58 24.45
C HIS A 62 -6.61 19.31 23.09
N CYS A 63 -6.04 18.40 22.31
CA CYS A 63 -6.68 17.92 21.08
C CYS A 63 -8.01 17.23 21.42
N ARG A 64 -9.02 17.40 20.56
CA ARG A 64 -10.33 16.75 20.74
C ARG A 64 -10.24 15.29 20.34
N PHE A 65 -10.69 14.39 21.19
CA PHE A 65 -10.86 12.97 20.87
C PHE A 65 -12.35 12.68 20.59
N TYR A 66 -12.61 11.85 19.59
CA TYR A 66 -13.95 11.42 19.18
C TYR A 66 -14.05 9.92 19.41
N ASP A 67 -14.72 9.52 20.50
CA ASP A 67 -15.02 8.12 20.82
C ASP A 67 -13.78 7.20 20.81
N GLY A 68 -12.66 7.65 21.39
CA GLY A 68 -11.40 6.90 21.33
C GLY A 68 -10.51 7.27 20.16
N CYS A 69 -11.10 7.73 19.05
CA CYS A 69 -10.39 8.04 17.82
C CYS A 69 -9.98 9.51 17.71
N LEU A 70 -8.98 9.76 16.87
CA LEU A 70 -8.50 11.08 16.49
C LEU A 70 -8.73 11.28 14.99
N ILE A 71 -9.36 12.39 14.61
CA ILE A 71 -9.59 12.73 13.20
C ILE A 71 -8.42 13.56 12.71
N VAL A 72 -7.66 13.02 11.76
CA VAL A 72 -6.53 13.70 11.11
C VAL A 72 -6.96 14.18 9.73
N GLU A 73 -6.93 15.50 9.53
CA GLU A 73 -7.10 16.11 8.22
C GLU A 73 -5.74 16.24 7.54
N VAL A 74 -5.58 15.62 6.37
CA VAL A 74 -4.32 15.60 5.63
C VAL A 74 -4.41 16.47 4.37
N HIS A 75 -3.68 17.59 4.38
CA HIS A 75 -3.51 18.46 3.22
C HIS A 75 -2.18 18.20 2.50
N ASP A 76 -2.25 17.75 1.25
CA ASP A 76 -1.07 17.54 0.41
C ASP A 76 -0.78 18.77 -0.49
N HIS A 77 0.24 19.55 -0.14
CA HIS A 77 0.69 20.70 -0.93
C HIS A 77 1.74 20.34 -1.99
N ARG A 78 2.17 19.08 -2.09
CA ARG A 78 3.17 18.63 -3.07
C ARG A 78 2.62 18.73 -4.50
N ARG A 79 1.32 18.53 -4.67
CA ARG A 79 0.64 18.58 -5.98
C ARG A 79 0.41 20.00 -6.49
N THR A 80 0.38 21.00 -5.62
CA THR A 80 0.12 22.40 -5.98
C THR A 80 1.30 23.08 -6.67
N GLN A 81 2.53 22.57 -6.48
CA GLN A 81 3.75 23.19 -7.02
C GLN A 81 3.99 22.89 -8.51
N TYR A 82 3.45 21.78 -9.03
CA TYR A 82 3.47 21.42 -10.45
C TYR A 82 2.09 21.69 -11.04
N GLY A 83 1.86 22.95 -11.43
CA GLY A 83 0.55 23.49 -11.78
C GLY A 83 -0.33 22.59 -12.64
N GLY A 84 -1.51 22.24 -12.13
CA GLY A 84 -2.56 21.63 -12.93
C GLY A 84 -3.52 20.73 -12.16
N SER A 85 -4.33 21.29 -11.25
CA SER A 85 -5.73 20.88 -11.03
C SER A 85 -6.35 21.68 -9.88
N THR A 86 -7.67 21.84 -9.96
CA THR A 86 -8.56 22.66 -9.13
C THR A 86 -8.37 22.46 -7.63
N ALA A 87 -8.00 23.54 -6.95
CA ALA A 87 -7.60 23.62 -5.53
C ALA A 87 -8.70 23.32 -4.50
N ALA A 88 -9.82 22.69 -4.89
CA ALA A 88 -10.99 22.53 -4.03
C ALA A 88 -11.38 21.07 -3.71
N GLU A 89 -10.88 20.07 -4.45
CA GLU A 89 -11.27 18.65 -4.25
C GLU A 89 -10.09 17.71 -3.91
N ALA A 90 -8.85 18.20 -3.94
CA ALA A 90 -7.67 17.32 -3.87
C ALA A 90 -7.04 17.19 -2.47
N ALA A 91 -7.55 17.91 -1.47
CA ALA A 91 -6.76 18.27 -0.28
C ALA A 91 -7.34 17.83 1.06
N GLU A 92 -8.41 17.05 1.10
CA GLU A 92 -9.11 16.73 2.34
C GLU A 92 -9.24 15.20 2.46
N ALA A 93 -8.12 14.54 2.73
CA ALA A 93 -8.17 13.16 3.18
C ALA A 93 -8.33 13.19 4.70
N GLU A 94 -9.57 13.07 5.17
CA GLU A 94 -9.87 12.80 6.57
C GLU A 94 -9.57 11.33 6.85
N ARG A 95 -8.71 11.09 7.84
CA ARG A 95 -8.35 9.74 8.27
C ARG A 95 -8.62 9.63 9.75
N ALA A 96 -9.42 8.64 10.12
CA ALA A 96 -9.61 8.28 11.51
C ALA A 96 -8.42 7.44 11.96
N VAL A 97 -7.85 7.83 13.10
CA VAL A 97 -6.76 7.12 13.74
C VAL A 97 -7.26 6.69 15.09
N ASP A 98 -7.24 5.38 15.34
CA ASP A 98 -7.76 4.79 16.55
C ASP A 98 -6.71 4.83 17.67
N MET A 99 -7.17 5.07 18.90
CA MET A 99 -6.32 4.99 20.07
C MET A 99 -6.37 3.55 20.59
N ASP A 100 -5.21 2.92 20.76
CA ASP A 100 -5.15 1.57 21.30
C ASP A 100 -5.76 1.51 22.72
N GLU A 101 -6.71 0.59 22.91
CA GLU A 101 -7.52 0.39 24.13
C GLU A 101 -6.68 0.31 25.43
N SER A 102 -5.45 -0.21 25.33
CA SER A 102 -4.49 -0.31 26.43
C SER A 102 -4.13 1.06 27.04
N PHE A 103 -4.27 2.12 26.27
CA PHE A 103 -3.85 3.47 26.62
C PHE A 103 -4.87 4.19 27.53
N TRP A 104 -6.18 3.97 27.37
CA TRP A 104 -7.21 4.55 28.26
C TRP A 104 -7.00 4.14 29.72
N ILE A 105 -6.63 2.87 29.93
CA ILE A 105 -6.30 2.31 31.23
C ILE A 105 -5.03 2.97 31.80
N TYR A 106 -4.02 3.21 30.95
CA TYR A 106 -2.76 3.83 31.35
C TYR A 106 -2.90 5.33 31.67
N SER A 107 -3.62 6.09 30.85
CA SER A 107 -3.88 7.52 31.07
C SER A 107 -4.71 7.75 32.35
N TRP A 108 -5.73 6.93 32.59
CA TRP A 108 -6.48 6.96 33.86
C TRP A 108 -5.59 6.65 35.08
N ARG A 109 -4.64 5.71 34.94
CA ARG A 109 -3.63 5.40 35.97
C ARG A 109 -2.73 6.60 36.30
N VAL A 110 -2.45 7.46 35.32
CA VAL A 110 -1.58 8.65 35.45
C VAL A 110 -2.35 9.90 35.90
N SER A 111 -3.65 10.02 35.58
CA SER A 111 -4.47 11.22 35.85
C SER A 111 -4.72 11.55 37.34
N GLY A 112 -4.14 10.80 38.28
CA GLY A 112 -4.05 11.19 39.71
C GLY A 112 -5.36 11.18 40.51
N THR A 113 -6.52 11.02 39.86
CA THR A 113 -7.81 10.77 40.51
C THR A 113 -7.90 9.36 41.10
N ALA A 114 -7.01 8.46 40.70
CA ALA A 114 -6.89 7.09 41.15
C ALA A 114 -5.98 6.91 42.39
N ALA A 115 -5.82 7.93 43.25
CA ALA A 115 -4.94 7.87 44.43
C ALA A 115 -5.26 6.73 45.42
N SER A 116 -6.36 6.01 45.25
CA SER A 116 -6.77 4.86 46.06
C SER A 116 -6.79 3.52 45.32
N TRP A 117 -6.47 3.48 44.02
CA TRP A 117 -6.60 2.25 43.23
C TRP A 117 -5.37 1.37 43.43
N THR A 118 -5.59 0.14 43.84
CA THR A 118 -4.53 -0.87 43.96
C THR A 118 -4.21 -1.45 42.58
N ALA A 119 -3.06 -2.13 42.46
CA ALA A 119 -2.70 -2.82 41.22
C ALA A 119 -3.77 -3.86 40.81
N GLU A 120 -4.40 -4.52 41.79
CA GLU A 120 -5.52 -5.44 41.60
C GLU A 120 -6.73 -4.76 40.95
N ASP A 121 -7.12 -3.58 41.43
CA ASP A 121 -8.28 -2.87 40.88
C ASP A 121 -8.06 -2.48 39.42
N VAL A 122 -6.83 -2.10 39.07
CA VAL A 122 -6.49 -1.77 37.68
C VAL A 122 -6.51 -3.01 36.79
N LEU A 123 -6.00 -4.15 37.28
CA LEU A 123 -6.05 -5.42 36.56
C LEU A 123 -7.50 -5.90 36.37
N GLU A 124 -8.37 -5.68 37.35
CA GLU A 124 -9.77 -6.04 37.25
C GLU A 124 -10.49 -5.19 36.20
N ILE A 125 -10.22 -3.89 36.15
CA ILE A 125 -10.73 -3.01 35.10
C ILE A 125 -10.19 -3.41 33.73
N GLU A 126 -8.89 -3.66 33.62
CA GLU A 126 -8.24 -4.09 32.37
C GLU A 126 -8.91 -5.36 31.82
N ARG A 127 -9.12 -6.36 32.68
CA ARG A 127 -9.87 -7.58 32.32
C ARG A 127 -11.27 -7.26 31.81
N LEU A 128 -12.01 -6.38 32.50
CA LEU A 128 -13.39 -6.07 32.15
C LEU A 128 -13.49 -5.30 30.82
N VAL A 129 -12.59 -4.35 30.60
CA VAL A 129 -12.51 -3.60 29.34
C VAL A 129 -12.14 -4.53 28.20
N LEU A 130 -11.11 -5.38 28.37
CA LEU A 130 -10.72 -6.38 27.37
C LEU A 130 -11.90 -7.28 26.98
N LEU A 131 -12.64 -7.82 27.96
CA LEU A 131 -13.81 -8.67 27.69
C LEU A 131 -14.98 -7.93 27.02
N ALA A 132 -15.10 -6.62 27.23
CA ALA A 132 -16.19 -5.82 26.67
C ALA A 132 -15.91 -5.36 25.23
N VAL A 133 -14.64 -5.09 24.91
CA VAL A 133 -14.22 -4.51 23.63
C VAL A 133 -13.71 -5.55 22.65
N GLU A 134 -13.07 -6.63 23.11
CA GLU A 134 -12.55 -7.66 22.22
C GLU A 134 -13.70 -8.38 21.49
N GLU A 135 -13.56 -8.49 20.16
CA GLU A 135 -14.48 -9.27 19.35
C GLU A 135 -14.54 -10.73 19.85
N PRO A 136 -15.68 -11.43 19.70
CA PRO A 136 -15.80 -12.80 20.18
C PRO A 136 -14.76 -13.70 19.52
N LEU A 137 -13.72 -14.06 20.28
CA LEU A 137 -12.65 -14.91 19.83
C LEU A 137 -13.19 -16.31 19.52
N ASP A 138 -13.06 -16.76 18.27
CA ASP A 138 -13.48 -18.11 17.88
C ASP A 138 -12.47 -19.14 18.39
N LEU A 139 -12.79 -19.70 19.55
CA LEU A 139 -12.02 -20.75 20.22
C LEU A 139 -12.32 -22.15 19.67
N ALA A 140 -13.17 -22.30 18.65
CA ALA A 140 -13.56 -23.58 18.08
C ALA A 140 -12.96 -23.76 16.67
N PRO A 141 -11.69 -24.23 16.55
CA PRO A 141 -11.08 -24.44 15.25
C PRO A 141 -11.84 -25.54 14.48
N ASP A 142 -12.53 -25.15 13.42
CA ASP A 142 -13.19 -26.10 12.52
C ASP A 142 -12.21 -26.66 11.47
N VAL A 143 -12.37 -27.95 11.18
CA VAL A 143 -11.61 -28.65 10.13
C VAL A 143 -11.84 -27.98 8.78
N GLN A 144 -13.02 -27.42 8.51
CA GLN A 144 -13.26 -26.72 7.23
C GLN A 144 -12.44 -25.45 7.12
N VAL A 145 -12.27 -24.67 8.19
CA VAL A 145 -11.40 -23.47 8.21
C VAL A 145 -9.96 -23.85 7.89
N SER A 146 -9.47 -24.97 8.46
CA SER A 146 -8.13 -25.50 8.15
C SER A 146 -7.97 -25.90 6.68
N ARG A 147 -8.99 -26.51 6.08
CA ARG A 147 -8.98 -26.88 4.65
C ARG A 147 -8.98 -25.67 3.74
N ILE A 148 -9.80 -24.66 4.07
CA ILE A 148 -9.88 -23.40 3.32
C ILE A 148 -8.55 -22.65 3.42
N SER A 149 -7.98 -22.52 4.62
CA SER A 149 -6.68 -21.88 4.84
C SER A 149 -5.56 -22.56 4.03
N ASN A 150 -5.52 -23.90 4.04
CA ASN A 150 -4.56 -24.65 3.22
C ASN A 150 -4.76 -24.43 1.71
N ALA A 151 -6.01 -24.33 1.24
CA ALA A 151 -6.33 -24.07 -0.16
C ALA A 151 -5.91 -22.65 -0.58
N ILE A 152 -6.18 -21.63 0.24
CA ILE A 152 -5.74 -20.24 0.02
C ILE A 152 -4.21 -20.21 -0.03
N ARG A 153 -3.54 -20.81 0.95
CA ARG A 153 -2.08 -20.90 1.01
C ARG A 153 -1.48 -21.57 -0.23
N TYR A 154 -2.13 -22.61 -0.75
CA TYR A 154 -1.70 -23.28 -1.98
C TYR A 154 -1.80 -22.37 -3.22
N ILE A 155 -2.85 -21.53 -3.30
CA ILE A 155 -3.02 -20.57 -4.39
C ILE A 155 -1.99 -19.44 -4.26
N GLU A 156 -1.88 -18.86 -3.07
CA GLU A 156 -1.03 -17.71 -2.76
C GLU A 156 0.45 -18.04 -3.01
N TYR A 157 0.91 -19.21 -2.56
CA TYR A 157 2.29 -19.68 -2.77
C TYR A 157 2.43 -20.65 -3.95
N GLY A 158 1.41 -20.77 -4.81
CA GLY A 158 1.42 -21.71 -5.95
C GLY A 158 2.56 -21.45 -6.94
N HIS A 159 3.07 -20.22 -7.00
CA HIS A 159 4.22 -19.81 -7.80
C HIS A 159 5.58 -20.23 -7.19
N LEU A 160 5.61 -20.55 -5.89
CA LEU A 160 6.81 -21.04 -5.18
C LEU A 160 6.93 -22.57 -5.22
N VAL A 161 5.90 -23.28 -5.67
CA VAL A 161 5.95 -24.73 -5.83
C VAL A 161 6.86 -25.05 -7.02
N PRO A 162 8.00 -25.75 -6.82
CA PRO A 162 8.91 -26.07 -7.90
C PRO A 162 8.18 -26.89 -8.96
N ARG A 163 7.99 -26.33 -10.16
CA ARG A 163 7.47 -27.10 -11.28
C ARG A 163 8.50 -28.19 -11.60
N LYS A 164 8.04 -29.45 -11.62
CA LYS A 164 8.88 -30.58 -12.03
C LYS A 164 9.37 -30.32 -13.45
N GLN A 165 10.65 -29.99 -13.58
CA GLN A 165 11.30 -29.79 -14.88
C GLN A 165 11.15 -31.08 -15.68
N ARG A 166 10.63 -30.96 -16.91
CA ARG A 166 10.64 -32.09 -17.85
C ARG A 166 12.10 -32.46 -18.08
N LYS A 167 12.44 -33.74 -17.90
CA LYS A 167 13.76 -34.25 -18.28
C LYS A 167 13.75 -34.41 -19.80
N TYR A 168 14.40 -33.49 -20.49
CA TYR A 168 14.56 -33.58 -21.94
C TYR A 168 15.47 -34.76 -22.32
N ASN A 169 15.06 -35.51 -23.32
CA ASN A 169 15.93 -36.46 -24.02
C ASN A 169 16.70 -35.72 -25.13
N SER A 170 17.94 -36.09 -25.42
CA SER A 170 18.78 -35.39 -26.43
C SER A 170 18.11 -35.34 -27.80
N ALA A 171 17.41 -36.42 -28.18
CA ALA A 171 16.67 -36.50 -29.45
C ALA A 171 15.49 -35.53 -29.54
N GLU A 172 14.89 -35.16 -28.40
CA GLU A 172 13.74 -34.25 -28.36
C GLU A 172 14.19 -32.79 -28.50
N VAL A 173 15.34 -32.43 -27.90
CA VAL A 173 15.96 -31.11 -28.04
C VAL A 173 16.39 -30.86 -29.49
N GLU A 174 17.00 -31.86 -30.13
CA GLU A 174 17.43 -31.76 -31.53
C GLU A 174 16.22 -31.63 -32.49
N ALA A 175 15.13 -32.35 -32.22
CA ALA A 175 13.90 -32.24 -33.00
C ALA A 175 13.22 -30.87 -32.86
N GLU A 176 13.19 -30.29 -31.66
CA GLU A 176 12.66 -28.95 -31.43
C GLU A 176 13.52 -27.86 -32.09
N GLN A 177 14.86 -28.01 -32.06
CA GLN A 177 15.78 -27.11 -32.75
C GLN A 177 15.59 -27.16 -34.26
N ALA A 178 15.52 -28.35 -34.84
CA ALA A 178 15.26 -28.53 -36.28
C ALA A 178 13.91 -27.93 -36.69
N ALA A 179 12.86 -28.12 -35.89
CA ALA A 179 11.55 -27.53 -36.14
C ALA A 179 11.57 -25.99 -36.03
N HIS A 180 12.33 -25.45 -35.07
CA HIS A 180 12.51 -24.00 -34.92
C HIS A 180 13.26 -23.40 -36.10
N GLU A 181 14.32 -24.07 -36.57
CA GLU A 181 15.08 -23.68 -37.76
C GLU A 181 14.24 -23.73 -39.03
N GLU A 182 13.40 -24.77 -39.21
CA GLU A 182 12.49 -24.85 -40.34
C GLU A 182 11.47 -23.70 -40.32
N LYS A 183 10.92 -23.39 -39.15
CA LYS A 183 10.00 -22.26 -38.98
C LYS A 183 10.67 -20.90 -39.25
N MET A 184 11.91 -20.73 -38.77
CA MET A 184 12.73 -19.54 -39.03
C MET A 184 13.05 -19.38 -40.52
N ARG A 185 13.34 -20.50 -41.20
CA ARG A 185 13.58 -20.54 -42.65
C ARG A 185 12.33 -20.19 -43.46
N LEU A 186 11.16 -20.60 -42.98
CA LEU A 186 9.87 -20.29 -43.59
C LEU A 186 9.52 -18.80 -43.43
N LEU A 187 9.88 -18.21 -42.28
CA LEU A 187 9.75 -16.77 -42.01
C LEU A 187 10.71 -15.89 -42.83
N THR A 188 11.78 -16.44 -43.39
CA THR A 188 12.77 -15.67 -44.19
C THR A 188 12.49 -15.67 -45.70
N PHE A 189 11.40 -16.27 -46.17
CA PHE A 189 10.97 -16.18 -47.57
C PHE A 189 10.08 -14.96 -47.81
N ASP A 190 10.61 -13.75 -47.62
CA ASP A 190 10.03 -12.54 -48.18
C ASP A 190 10.62 -12.31 -49.58
N GLY A 191 9.76 -12.44 -50.58
CA GLY A 191 10.10 -12.29 -51.99
C GLY A 191 10.64 -10.88 -52.30
N ARG A 192 11.90 -10.80 -52.75
CA ARG A 192 12.36 -9.66 -53.55
C ARG A 192 11.89 -9.87 -54.99
N PRO A 193 11.11 -8.96 -55.59
CA PRO A 193 10.85 -9.01 -57.02
C PRO A 193 12.18 -8.80 -57.77
N GLU A 194 12.51 -9.75 -58.65
CA GLU A 194 13.64 -9.69 -59.58
C GLU A 194 13.50 -8.41 -60.44
N PRO A 195 14.47 -7.49 -60.46
CA PRO A 195 14.37 -6.30 -61.30
C PRO A 195 14.37 -6.71 -62.78
N ALA A 196 13.34 -6.26 -63.49
CA ALA A 196 13.04 -6.60 -64.88
C ALA A 196 14.26 -6.48 -65.81
N ARG A 197 14.51 -7.54 -66.60
CA ARG A 197 15.45 -7.52 -67.73
C ARG A 197 14.93 -6.55 -68.79
N LEU A 198 15.66 -5.47 -69.05
CA LEU A 198 15.41 -4.57 -70.17
C LEU A 198 15.66 -5.31 -71.50
N PRO A 199 14.81 -5.10 -72.53
CA PRO A 199 14.96 -5.76 -73.82
C PRO A 199 16.16 -5.20 -74.59
N ALA A 200 16.77 -6.08 -75.38
CA ALA A 200 17.97 -5.87 -76.16
C ALA A 200 17.94 -4.59 -77.03
N GLU A 201 18.97 -3.77 -76.91
CA GLU A 201 19.27 -2.73 -77.90
C GLU A 201 19.56 -3.39 -79.27
N LEU A 202 18.80 -2.92 -80.26
CA LEU A 202 19.02 -3.16 -81.67
C LEU A 202 20.38 -2.59 -82.09
N GLN A 203 21.21 -3.44 -82.70
CA GLN A 203 22.35 -3.00 -83.49
C GLN A 203 21.89 -2.03 -84.59
N PRO A 204 22.56 -0.88 -84.79
CA PRO A 204 22.49 -0.20 -86.06
C PRO A 204 23.50 -0.83 -87.03
N CYS A 205 22.97 -1.30 -88.16
CA CYS A 205 23.73 -1.54 -89.38
C CYS A 205 24.47 -0.27 -89.83
N GLY A 206 25.77 -0.43 -90.14
CA GLY A 206 26.39 0.12 -91.37
C GLY A 206 26.98 1.53 -91.32
N ALA A 207 28.29 1.62 -91.62
CA ALA A 207 28.96 2.54 -92.56
C ALA A 207 30.48 2.30 -92.43
N ALA A 208 31.14 1.65 -93.38
CA ALA A 208 31.71 2.24 -94.60
C ALA A 208 32.88 3.21 -94.31
N GLY A 209 34.10 2.82 -94.72
CA GLY A 209 35.29 3.67 -94.73
C GLY A 209 36.56 2.92 -94.35
#